data_AF-A0A919XCV6-F1
#
_entry.id   AF-A0A919XCV6-F1
#
_cell.length_a   1.000
_cell.length_b   1.000
_cell.length_c   1.000
_cell.angle_alpha   90.00
_cell.angle_beta   90.00
_cell.angle_gamma   90.00
#
_symmetry.space_group_name_H-M   'P 1'
#
loop_
_entity.id
_entity.type
_entity.pdbx_description
1 polymer ?
#
loop_
_entity_poly.entity_id
_entity_poly.type
_entity_poly.pdbx_seq_one_letter_code
_entity_poly.pdbx_strand_id
1 'polypeptide(L)'
;MNIRKRWIDESDVYILILGGFYGLTLPDDESKSYTQWEYEYAGETGKPRFAFVLTDERLRQLPYDFTAIEHYQEFQAFKQTVMEQIPIYYVDDVRHIKMVLRDQLPKYAARDDLHGWVSGKDIPDVQKLLEENARLKAELEKKE
;
A
#
# COMPACT_ATOMS: atom_id res chain seq x y z
N MET A 1 1.29 5.08 16.55
CA MET A 1 2.09 4.95 15.31
C MET A 1 2.46 3.51 14.97
N ASN A 2 2.89 2.70 15.94
CA ASN A 2 3.51 1.38 15.70
C ASN A 2 2.66 0.39 14.89
N ILE A 3 1.34 0.36 15.11
CA ILE A 3 0.46 -0.55 14.36
C ILE A 3 0.43 -0.17 12.88
N ARG A 4 0.23 1.10 12.52
CA ARG A 4 0.21 1.53 11.11
C ARG A 4 1.51 1.23 10.37
N LYS A 5 2.66 1.50 11.00
CA LYS A 5 3.98 1.13 10.45
C LYS A 5 4.01 -0.34 10.09
N ARG A 6 3.69 -1.20 11.07
CA ARG A 6 3.68 -2.64 10.87
C ARG A 6 2.77 -3.06 9.71
N TRP A 7 1.56 -2.50 9.61
CA TRP A 7 0.64 -2.84 8.51
C TRP A 7 1.20 -2.40 7.15
N ILE A 8 1.87 -1.26 7.06
CA ILE A 8 2.52 -0.80 5.83
C ILE A 8 3.73 -1.70 5.50
N ASP A 9 4.55 -2.02 6.50
CA ASP A 9 5.73 -2.87 6.35
C ASP A 9 5.36 -4.28 5.88
N GLU A 10 4.25 -4.83 6.37
CA GLU A 10 3.70 -6.15 5.99
C GLU A 10 2.92 -6.12 4.66
N SER A 11 2.61 -4.94 4.11
CA SER A 11 1.88 -4.81 2.85
C SER A 11 2.82 -4.83 1.64
N ASP A 12 2.36 -5.42 0.52
CA ASP A 12 3.11 -5.41 -0.75
C ASP A 12 2.95 -4.11 -1.53
N VAL A 13 1.80 -3.47 -1.43
CA VAL A 13 1.44 -2.25 -2.18
C VAL A 13 0.61 -1.34 -1.29
N TYR A 14 0.87 -0.02 -1.35
CA TYR A 14 0.07 0.98 -0.66
C TYR A 14 -0.83 1.72 -1.66
N ILE A 15 -2.14 1.69 -1.43
CA ILE A 15 -3.14 2.26 -2.32
C ILE A 15 -3.80 3.43 -1.61
N LEU A 16 -3.61 4.64 -2.15
CA LEU A 16 -4.17 5.87 -1.58
C LEU A 16 -5.53 6.18 -2.22
N ILE A 17 -6.46 6.75 -1.44
CA ILE A 17 -7.72 7.31 -1.94
C ILE A 17 -7.80 8.78 -1.50
N LEU A 18 -7.77 9.69 -2.47
CA LEU A 18 -7.92 11.13 -2.27
C LEU A 18 -9.36 11.55 -2.55
N GLY A 19 -10.15 11.65 -1.48
CA GLY A 19 -11.60 11.89 -1.53
C GLY A 19 -12.07 13.25 -1.02
N GLY A 20 -11.18 14.24 -0.92
CA GLY A 20 -11.53 15.62 -0.51
C GLY A 20 -11.25 15.96 0.95
N PHE A 21 -11.17 14.97 1.83
CA PHE A 21 -10.79 15.15 3.23
C PHE A 21 -9.28 14.92 3.42
N TYR A 22 -8.60 15.85 4.09
CA TYR A 22 -7.15 15.74 4.35
C TYR A 22 -6.81 14.55 5.27
N GLY A 23 -7.70 14.25 6.21
CA GLY A 23 -7.47 13.31 7.30
C GLY A 23 -7.24 14.03 8.63
N LEU A 24 -7.23 13.25 9.71
CA LEU A 24 -6.91 13.76 11.04
C LEU A 24 -5.41 14.06 11.14
N THR A 25 -5.07 15.21 11.73
CA THR A 25 -3.69 15.61 12.02
C THR A 25 -3.04 14.73 13.08
N LEU A 26 -1.71 14.67 13.09
CA LEU A 26 -0.97 13.97 14.14
C LEU A 26 -1.07 14.79 15.45
N PRO A 27 -1.35 14.15 16.61
CA PRO A 27 -1.44 14.84 17.90
C PRO A 27 -0.18 15.60 18.29
N ASP A 28 0.99 15.11 17.86
CA ASP A 28 2.30 15.68 18.19
C ASP A 28 2.90 16.50 17.04
N ASP A 29 2.25 16.52 15.87
CA ASP A 29 2.70 17.22 14.66
C ASP A 29 1.50 17.56 13.76
N GLU A 30 0.92 18.74 13.98
CA GLU A 30 -0.23 19.21 13.22
C GLU A 30 0.09 19.52 11.75
N SER A 31 1.35 19.47 11.32
CA SER A 31 1.73 19.78 9.94
C SER A 31 1.32 18.70 8.93
N LYS A 32 0.98 17.50 9.40
CA LYS A 32 0.61 16.36 8.55
C LYS A 32 -0.61 15.64 9.05
N SER A 33 -1.44 15.17 8.11
CA SER A 33 -2.44 14.16 8.43
C SER A 33 -1.81 12.78 8.56
N TYR A 34 -2.49 11.87 9.27
CA TYR A 34 -2.10 10.47 9.31
C TYR A 34 -2.01 9.86 7.91
N THR A 35 -2.93 10.20 7.01
CA THR A 35 -2.94 9.70 5.63
C THR A 35 -1.70 10.15 4.87
N GLN A 36 -1.31 11.43 4.98
CA GLN A 36 -0.08 11.91 4.36
C GLN A 36 1.15 11.23 4.95
N TRP A 37 1.20 11.11 6.28
CA TRP A 37 2.29 10.43 6.96
C TRP A 37 2.45 8.96 6.52
N GLU A 38 1.34 8.22 6.42
CA GLU A 38 1.35 6.84 5.92
C GLU A 38 1.83 6.75 4.46
N TYR A 39 1.36 7.67 3.60
CA TYR A 39 1.78 7.76 2.20
C TYR A 39 3.29 7.98 2.08
N GLU A 40 3.84 8.92 2.85
CA GLU A 40 5.26 9.24 2.87
C GLU A 40 6.07 8.04 3.39
N TYR A 41 5.66 7.45 4.52
CA TYR A 41 6.33 6.28 5.09
C TYR A 41 6.34 5.08 4.13
N ALA A 42 5.24 4.83 3.42
CA ALA A 42 5.20 3.79 2.38
C ALA A 42 6.19 4.08 1.25
N GLY A 43 6.41 5.36 0.90
CA GLY A 43 7.44 5.77 -0.07
C GLY A 43 8.86 5.58 0.45
N GLU A 44 9.13 6.00 1.68
CA GLU A 44 10.44 5.86 2.33
C GLU A 44 10.87 4.40 2.47
N THR A 45 9.91 3.51 2.73
CA THR A 45 10.12 2.06 2.84
C THR A 45 10.15 1.34 1.48
N GLY A 46 10.06 2.09 0.38
CA GLY A 46 10.14 1.54 -0.98
C GLY A 46 8.91 0.77 -1.42
N LYS A 47 7.78 0.89 -0.71
CA LYS A 47 6.54 0.22 -1.10
C LYS A 47 6.04 0.83 -2.41
N PRO A 48 5.71 0.01 -3.42
CA PRO A 48 5.04 0.52 -4.60
C PRO A 48 3.70 1.15 -4.21
N ARG A 49 3.36 2.26 -4.87
CA ARG A 49 2.19 3.08 -4.58
C ARG A 49 1.44 3.46 -5.84
N PHE A 50 0.13 3.56 -5.74
CA PHE A 50 -0.72 4.27 -6.70
C PHE A 50 -1.93 4.87 -5.97
N ALA A 51 -2.58 5.86 -6.57
CA ALA A 51 -3.67 6.59 -5.94
C ALA A 51 -4.94 6.61 -6.79
N PHE A 52 -6.08 6.56 -6.10
CA PHE A 52 -7.37 6.95 -6.64
C PHE A 52 -7.65 8.40 -6.26
N VAL A 53 -8.08 9.20 -7.23
CA VAL A 53 -8.36 10.63 -7.03
C VAL A 53 -9.79 10.90 -7.47
N LEU A 54 -10.62 11.41 -6.56
CA LEU A 54 -11.96 11.86 -6.94
C LEU A 54 -11.83 13.15 -7.77
N THR A 55 -12.62 13.23 -8.84
CA THR A 55 -12.75 14.44 -9.65
C THR A 55 -13.46 15.53 -8.84
N ASP A 56 -13.19 16.80 -9.15
CA ASP A 56 -13.83 17.91 -8.45
C ASP A 56 -15.34 17.91 -8.71
N GLU A 57 -15.76 17.48 -9.90
CA GLU A 57 -17.17 17.24 -10.25
C GLU A 57 -17.81 16.21 -9.31
N ARG A 58 -17.11 15.12 -9.01
CA ARG A 58 -17.61 14.08 -8.12
C ARG A 58 -17.68 14.56 -6.67
N LEU A 59 -16.69 15.31 -6.20
CA LEU A 59 -16.68 15.89 -4.87
C LEU A 59 -17.88 16.82 -4.65
N ARG A 60 -18.22 17.65 -5.64
CA ARG A 60 -19.39 18.55 -5.60
C ARG A 60 -20.75 17.84 -5.53
N GLN A 61 -20.81 16.54 -5.87
CA GLN A 61 -22.04 15.75 -5.80
C GLN A 61 -22.24 15.05 -4.45
N LEU A 62 -21.23 15.04 -3.58
CA LEU A 62 -21.31 14.46 -2.26
C LEU A 62 -22.02 15.44 -1.30
N PRO A 63 -22.65 14.95 -0.22
CA PRO A 63 -23.44 15.77 0.70
C PRO A 63 -22.60 16.68 1.60
N TYR A 64 -21.30 16.77 1.37
CA TYR A 64 -20.34 17.51 2.19
C TYR A 64 -19.66 18.59 1.34
N ASP A 65 -19.54 19.80 1.89
CA ASP A 65 -18.69 20.84 1.31
C ASP A 65 -17.25 20.64 1.78
N PHE A 66 -16.46 19.91 0.99
CA PHE A 66 -15.05 19.65 1.29
C PHE A 66 -14.18 20.91 1.31
N THR A 67 -14.60 21.99 0.63
CA THR A 67 -13.82 23.23 0.57
C THR A 67 -13.89 24.02 1.88
N ALA A 68 -14.95 23.80 2.67
CA ALA A 68 -15.15 24.42 3.97
C ALA A 68 -14.61 23.58 5.14
N ILE A 69 -14.06 22.38 4.88
CA ILE A 69 -13.47 21.53 5.92
C ILE A 69 -12.09 22.05 6.29
N GLU A 70 -11.74 21.94 7.57
CA GLU A 70 -10.39 22.21 8.07
C GLU A 70 -9.33 21.45 7.26
N HIS A 71 -8.18 22.10 7.08
CA HIS A 71 -7.03 21.58 6.33
C HIS A 71 -7.24 21.33 4.83
N TYR A 72 -8.20 22.01 4.19
CA TYR A 72 -8.44 21.88 2.75
C TYR A 72 -7.22 22.27 1.91
N GLN A 73 -6.45 23.29 2.31
CA GLN A 73 -5.26 23.74 1.56
C GLN A 73 -4.14 22.70 1.61
N GLU A 74 -3.95 22.08 2.77
CA GLU A 74 -3.01 20.99 3.00
C GLU A 74 -3.43 19.76 2.19
N PHE A 75 -4.73 19.46 2.10
CA PHE A 75 -5.23 18.45 1.17
C PHE A 75 -4.90 18.77 -0.29
N GLN A 76 -5.07 20.01 -0.75
CA GLN A 76 -4.73 20.37 -2.12
C GLN A 76 -3.23 20.24 -2.41
N ALA A 77 -2.38 20.69 -1.48
CA ALA A 77 -0.93 20.54 -1.60
C ALA A 77 -0.51 19.06 -1.63
N PHE A 78 -1.12 18.24 -0.76
CA PHE A 78 -0.87 16.81 -0.73
C PHE A 78 -1.37 16.11 -1.99
N LYS A 79 -2.58 16.44 -2.48
CA LYS A 79 -3.13 15.94 -3.74
C LYS A 79 -2.18 16.25 -4.90
N GLN A 80 -1.69 17.49 -5.00
CA GLN A 80 -0.75 17.87 -6.06
C GLN A 80 0.55 17.06 -5.98
N THR A 81 1.13 16.92 -4.79
CA THR A 81 2.35 16.12 -4.56
C THR A 81 2.17 14.68 -5.01
N VAL A 82 1.04 14.06 -4.66
CA VAL A 82 0.71 12.68 -5.06
C VAL A 82 0.60 12.56 -6.57
N MET A 83 -0.08 13.51 -7.24
CA MET A 83 -0.28 13.51 -8.68
C MET A 83 1.04 13.61 -9.48
N GLU A 84 2.06 14.22 -8.90
CA GLU A 84 3.39 14.37 -9.52
C GLU A 84 4.30 13.16 -9.30
N GLN A 85 4.10 12.40 -8.22
CA GLN A 85 5.04 11.37 -7.78
C GLN A 85 4.65 9.94 -8.20
N ILE A 86 3.36 9.64 -8.31
CA ILE A 86 2.88 8.27 -8.49
C ILE A 86 1.75 8.16 -9.53
N PRO A 87 1.51 6.97 -10.11
CA PRO A 87 0.36 6.76 -10.97
C PRO A 87 -0.96 7.07 -10.24
N ILE A 88 -1.83 7.83 -10.91
CA ILE A 88 -3.15 8.19 -10.41
C ILE A 88 -4.25 7.66 -11.32
N TYR A 89 -5.41 7.37 -10.73
CA TYR A 89 -6.61 6.95 -11.43
C TYR A 89 -7.78 7.81 -10.94
N TYR A 90 -8.37 8.60 -11.85
CA TYR A 90 -9.54 9.39 -11.53
C TYR A 90 -10.76 8.51 -11.32
N VAL A 91 -11.49 8.70 -10.23
CA VAL A 91 -12.64 7.86 -9.88
C VAL A 91 -13.93 8.68 -9.86
N ASP A 92 -14.85 8.28 -10.74
CA ASP A 92 -16.23 8.78 -10.72
C ASP A 92 -17.18 7.85 -9.95
N ASP A 93 -16.91 6.53 -9.96
CA ASP A 93 -17.71 5.54 -9.24
C ASP A 93 -16.92 4.30 -8.75
N VAL A 94 -17.55 3.51 -7.88
CA VAL A 94 -16.94 2.32 -7.25
C VAL A 94 -16.61 1.20 -8.25
N ARG A 95 -17.32 1.11 -9.39
CA ARG A 95 -17.03 0.13 -10.44
C ARG A 95 -15.69 0.43 -11.09
N HIS A 96 -15.35 1.72 -11.25
CA HIS A 96 -14.05 2.10 -11.77
C HIS A 96 -12.90 1.66 -10.84
N ILE A 97 -13.05 1.84 -9.52
CA ILE A 97 -12.09 1.32 -8.52
C ILE A 97 -11.88 -0.18 -8.72
N LYS A 98 -12.97 -0.96 -8.81
CA LYS A 98 -12.90 -2.42 -9.02
C LYS A 98 -12.15 -2.79 -10.30
N MET A 99 -12.39 -2.07 -11.39
CA MET A 99 -11.71 -2.30 -12.66
C MET A 99 -10.21 -2.04 -12.54
N VAL A 100 -9.81 -0.89 -11.99
CA VAL A 100 -8.39 -0.55 -11.79
C VAL A 100 -7.71 -1.57 -10.88
N LEU A 101 -8.34 -1.97 -9.77
CA LEU A 101 -7.79 -2.99 -8.89
C LEU A 101 -7.58 -4.33 -9.62
N ARG A 102 -8.58 -4.78 -10.39
CA ARG A 102 -8.48 -6.01 -11.19
C ARG A 102 -7.34 -5.95 -12.20
N ASP A 103 -7.08 -4.78 -12.77
CA ASP A 103 -6.08 -4.62 -13.83
C ASP A 103 -4.67 -4.35 -13.28
N GLN A 104 -4.53 -3.73 -12.11
CA GLN A 104 -3.25 -3.35 -11.51
C GLN A 104 -2.70 -4.37 -10.51
N LEU A 105 -3.55 -4.95 -9.66
CA LEU A 105 -3.08 -5.89 -8.62
C LEU A 105 -2.33 -7.11 -9.20
N PRO A 106 -2.74 -7.73 -10.33
CA PRO A 106 -1.97 -8.82 -10.92
C PRO A 106 -0.55 -8.41 -11.33
N LYS A 107 -0.35 -7.14 -11.74
CA LYS A 107 0.98 -6.63 -12.10
C LYS A 107 1.89 -6.51 -10.88
N TYR A 108 1.35 -6.08 -9.75
CA TYR A 108 2.09 -6.07 -8.49
C TYR A 108 2.34 -7.49 -7.97
N ALA A 109 1.36 -8.38 -8.05
CA ALA A 109 1.51 -9.78 -7.63
C ALA A 109 2.57 -10.55 -8.44
N ALA A 110 2.83 -10.13 -9.69
CA ALA A 110 3.85 -10.73 -10.55
C ALA A 110 5.27 -10.17 -10.33
N ARG A 111 5.47 -9.23 -9.40
CA ARG A 111 6.78 -8.65 -9.11
C ARG A 111 7.61 -9.55 -8.19
N ASP A 112 8.86 -9.81 -8.57
CA ASP A 112 9.77 -10.65 -7.79
C ASP A 112 10.28 -9.99 -6.50
N ASP A 113 10.23 -8.65 -6.41
CA ASP A 113 10.65 -7.87 -5.25
C ASP A 113 9.57 -7.75 -4.17
N LEU A 114 8.34 -8.23 -4.45
CA LEU A 114 7.25 -8.30 -3.49
C LEU A 114 7.10 -9.74 -3.01
N HIS A 115 7.00 -9.93 -1.70
CA HIS A 115 7.11 -11.25 -1.09
C HIS A 115 5.80 -11.76 -0.49
N GLY A 116 4.74 -10.95 -0.47
CA GLY A 116 3.46 -11.35 0.10
C GLY A 116 3.42 -11.24 1.62
N TRP A 117 2.21 -11.40 2.18
CA TRP A 117 1.98 -11.53 3.63
C TRP A 117 2.62 -12.81 4.21
N VAL A 118 2.74 -13.87 3.40
CA VAL A 118 3.53 -15.05 3.77
C VAL A 118 4.70 -15.14 2.80
N SER A 119 5.85 -14.64 3.22
CA SER A 119 7.05 -14.66 2.38
C SER A 119 7.65 -16.05 2.34
N GLY A 120 8.10 -16.49 1.15
CA GLY A 120 8.96 -17.67 1.04
C GLY A 120 10.26 -17.56 1.86
N LYS A 121 10.64 -16.33 2.26
CA LYS A 121 11.77 -16.06 3.18
C LYS A 121 11.46 -16.41 4.64
N ASP A 122 10.19 -16.45 5.02
CA ASP A 122 9.74 -16.80 6.38
C ASP A 122 9.59 -18.32 6.57
N ILE A 123 9.73 -19.10 5.49
CA ILE A 123 9.79 -20.55 5.55
C ILE A 123 11.13 -20.93 6.20
N PRO A 124 11.12 -21.59 7.37
CA PRO A 124 12.36 -21.98 8.06
C PRO A 124 13.25 -22.80 7.14
N ASP A 125 14.43 -22.24 6.87
CA ASP A 125 15.64 -22.87 6.33
C ASP A 125 15.36 -24.11 5.45
N VAL A 126 14.70 -23.87 4.32
CA VAL A 126 14.44 -24.91 3.30
C VAL A 126 15.74 -25.63 2.94
N GLN A 127 16.89 -24.95 3.01
CA GLN A 127 18.21 -25.56 2.85
C GLN A 127 18.50 -26.61 3.92
N LYS A 128 18.30 -26.33 5.22
CA LYS A 128 18.43 -27.36 6.26
C LYS A 128 17.51 -28.56 6.04
N LEU A 129 16.26 -28.32 5.66
CA LEU A 129 15.30 -29.40 5.38
C LEU A 129 15.71 -30.25 4.17
N LEU A 130 16.34 -29.63 3.16
CA LEU A 130 16.91 -30.30 1.99
C LEU A 130 18.17 -31.11 2.35
N GLU A 131 19.07 -30.54 3.15
CA GLU A 131 20.28 -31.21 3.65
C GLU A 131 19.93 -32.43 4.51
N GLU A 132 18.94 -32.28 5.40
CA GLU A 132 18.47 -33.36 6.26
C GLU A 132 17.80 -34.48 5.44
N ASN A 133 16.99 -34.12 4.43
CA ASN A 133 16.42 -35.10 3.49
C ASN A 133 17.49 -35.85 2.70
N ALA A 134 18.52 -35.15 2.21
CA ALA A 134 19.62 -35.76 1.47
C ALA A 134 20.39 -36.75 2.37
N ARG A 135 20.64 -36.38 3.63
CA ARG A 135 21.29 -37.26 4.60
C ARG A 135 20.47 -38.52 4.90
N LEU A 136 19.16 -38.36 5.16
CA LEU A 136 18.25 -39.47 5.46
C LEU A 136 18.12 -40.44 4.28
N LYS A 137 18.08 -39.94 3.04
CA LYS A 137 18.10 -40.79 1.83
C LYS A 137 19.37 -41.63 1.74
N ALA A 138 20.54 -41.04 1.98
CA ALA A 138 21.80 -41.76 1.98
C ALA A 138 21.93 -42.80 3.12
N GLU A 139 21.29 -42.56 4.27
CA GLU A 139 21.22 -43.54 5.37
C GLU A 139 20.31 -44.73 5.03
N LEU A 140 19.23 -44.51 4.28
CA LEU A 140 18.33 -45.57 3.80
C LEU A 140 19.00 -46.44 2.75
N GLU A 141 19.70 -45.84 1.78
CA GLU A 141 20.43 -46.57 0.72
C GLU A 141 21.59 -47.42 1.26
N LYS A 142 22.16 -47.08 2.44
CA LYS A 142 23.21 -47.87 3.10
C LYS A 142 22.68 -49.04 3.93
N LYS A 143 21.37 -49.11 4.16
CA LYS A 143 20.72 -50.16 4.95
C LYS A 143 20.14 -51.29 4.10
N GLU A 144 20.11 -51.13 2.78
CA GLU A 144 19.89 -52.20 1.79
C GLU A 144 21.22 -52.85 1.38
#